data_AF-A0A815U5U2-F1
#
_entry.id   AF-A0A815U5U2-F1
#
_cell.length_a   1.000
_cell.length_b   1.000
_cell.length_c   1.000
_cell.angle_alpha   90.00
_cell.angle_beta   90.00
_cell.angle_gamma   90.00
#
_symmetry.space_group_name_H-M   'P 1'
#
loop_
_entity.id
_entity.type
_entity.pdbx_description
1 polymer ?
#
loop_
_entity_poly.entity_id
_entity_poly.type
_entity_poly.pdbx_seq_one_letter_code
_entity_poly.pdbx_strand_id
1 'polypeptide(L)'
;MSITNPQGEEKFVVAAFPSACGKTNLAMLTPTLPGYTVRVIGDDIAWMRFNKETGELRAINPEAGFFGVAPGTNMKTNPNAMLTCLKNSIFTNVGETSDGGFYWEGLEDETPPGTEIISWTGEKYKLGEDKTKKSSHPNSRFCCPAKQCPIIHDKWEDSNGVPISAIIFGGRRPEGVPLVIESFNWKHGIFLASQLKSETTAAAEFTGKQIMHDPFAIRPFVGYNFGHYIQHWLDFEKDPKNKLPKIFHVNWFRLDENNKFLWPGYGDNIRVLDWIIRRTNGEDIADVSPVGFLPKKDSINLQGLLVDWEKLMSIPKDYWMNDINETYKWLDDQLGDDLPQDIRIQIQQQKERLTQMK
;
A
#
# COMPACT_ATOMS: atom_id res chain seq x y z
N MET A 1 2.28 -0.35 -10.97
CA MET A 1 3.76 -0.34 -11.13
C MET A 1 4.21 -1.62 -11.82
N SER A 2 5.42 -1.63 -12.39
CA SER A 2 6.08 -2.83 -12.90
C SER A 2 7.27 -3.21 -12.01
N ILE A 3 7.56 -4.50 -11.95
CA ILE A 3 8.72 -5.08 -11.26
C ILE A 3 9.39 -6.03 -12.24
N THR A 4 10.67 -5.78 -12.53
CA THR A 4 11.53 -6.68 -13.29
C THR A 4 12.51 -7.36 -12.35
N ASN A 5 12.54 -8.69 -12.35
CA ASN A 5 13.46 -9.47 -11.52
C ASN A 5 14.86 -9.58 -12.19
N PRO A 6 15.88 -10.10 -11.47
CA PRO A 6 17.23 -10.26 -12.02
C PRO A 6 17.33 -11.18 -13.26
N GLN A 7 16.31 -11.99 -13.53
CA GLN A 7 16.21 -12.86 -14.70
C GLN A 7 15.58 -12.15 -15.92
N GLY A 8 15.17 -10.89 -15.77
CA GLY A 8 14.56 -10.09 -16.82
C GLY A 8 13.05 -10.32 -17.00
N GLU A 9 12.41 -11.04 -16.08
CA GLU A 9 10.95 -11.21 -16.11
C GLU A 9 10.27 -10.00 -15.49
N GLU A 10 9.39 -9.37 -16.27
CA GLU A 10 8.59 -8.21 -15.85
C GLU A 10 7.15 -8.63 -15.50
N LYS A 11 6.66 -8.15 -14.35
CA LYS A 11 5.25 -8.24 -13.95
C LYS A 11 4.69 -6.88 -13.59
N PHE A 12 3.39 -6.68 -13.84
CA PHE A 12 2.68 -5.48 -13.40
C PHE A 12 1.77 -5.81 -12.23
N VAL A 13 1.78 -4.92 -11.23
CA VAL A 13 0.97 -5.04 -10.03
C VAL A 13 0.23 -3.73 -9.76
N VAL A 14 -0.95 -3.86 -9.15
CA VAL A 14 -1.70 -2.75 -8.58
C VAL A 14 -1.75 -2.89 -7.07
N ALA A 15 -1.75 -1.77 -6.36
CA ALA A 15 -1.81 -1.75 -4.90
C ALA A 15 -2.83 -0.71 -4.42
N ALA A 16 -3.71 -1.12 -3.51
CA ALA A 16 -4.73 -0.28 -2.91
C ALA A 16 -4.46 -0.15 -1.40
N PHE A 17 -3.89 0.99 -1.02
CA PHE A 17 -3.66 1.38 0.37
C PHE A 17 -4.38 2.69 0.68
N PRO A 18 -4.92 2.86 1.90
CA PRO A 18 -5.50 4.13 2.33
C PRO A 18 -4.53 5.30 2.18
N SER A 19 -5.06 6.51 2.18
CA SER A 19 -4.24 7.71 2.07
C SER A 19 -3.14 7.75 3.15
N ALA A 20 -1.94 8.19 2.76
CA ALA A 20 -0.72 8.18 3.58
C ALA A 20 -0.27 6.79 4.11
N CYS A 21 -0.66 5.70 3.43
CA CYS A 21 -0.17 4.33 3.73
C CYS A 21 0.86 3.80 2.73
N GLY A 22 1.50 4.69 1.95
CA GLY A 22 2.72 4.36 1.19
C GLY A 22 2.54 3.99 -0.28
N LYS A 23 1.42 4.32 -0.94
CA LYS A 23 1.21 4.05 -2.37
C LYS A 23 2.30 4.67 -3.25
N THR A 24 2.55 5.98 -3.11
CA THR A 24 3.59 6.69 -3.86
C THR A 24 5.00 6.13 -3.60
N ASN A 25 5.34 5.80 -2.35
CA ASN A 25 6.61 5.16 -2.02
C ASN A 25 6.77 3.78 -2.69
N LEU A 26 5.70 2.98 -2.73
CA LEU A 26 5.74 1.67 -3.37
C LEU A 26 5.80 1.80 -4.90
N ALA A 27 4.97 2.66 -5.48
CA ALA A 27 4.89 2.86 -6.92
C ALA A 27 6.20 3.37 -7.51
N MET A 28 6.92 4.22 -6.76
CA MET A 28 8.22 4.80 -7.14
C MET A 28 9.40 4.17 -6.38
N LEU A 29 9.26 2.93 -5.93
CA LEU A 29 10.23 2.26 -5.08
C LEU A 29 11.62 2.19 -5.74
N THR A 30 12.66 2.49 -4.97
CA THR A 30 14.05 2.18 -5.33
C THR A 30 14.47 0.89 -4.63
N PRO A 31 14.70 -0.21 -5.38
CA PRO A 31 15.04 -1.50 -4.78
C PRO A 31 16.33 -1.47 -3.98
N THR A 32 16.33 -2.06 -2.78
CA THR A 32 17.58 -2.35 -2.04
C THR A 32 18.26 -3.62 -2.54
N LEU A 33 17.51 -4.54 -3.17
CA LEU A 33 18.06 -5.75 -3.75
C LEU A 33 18.66 -5.47 -5.15
N PRO A 34 19.90 -5.90 -5.42
CA PRO A 34 20.53 -5.71 -6.72
C PRO A 34 19.84 -6.54 -7.80
N GLY A 35 19.86 -6.03 -9.03
CA GLY A 35 19.28 -6.69 -10.21
C GLY A 35 17.77 -6.52 -10.37
N TYR A 36 17.07 -5.96 -9.36
CA TYR A 36 15.66 -5.61 -9.50
C TYR A 36 15.51 -4.21 -10.10
N THR A 37 14.52 -4.07 -10.99
CA THR A 37 14.09 -2.77 -11.50
C THR A 37 12.61 -2.56 -11.22
N VAL A 38 12.26 -1.37 -10.75
CA VAL A 38 10.86 -0.95 -10.56
C VAL A 38 10.59 0.24 -11.47
N ARG A 39 9.46 0.23 -12.17
CA ARG A 39 9.02 1.39 -12.96
C ARG A 39 7.56 1.75 -12.66
N VAL A 40 7.28 3.03 -12.53
CA VAL A 40 5.94 3.56 -12.18
C VAL A 40 5.04 3.68 -13.42
N ILE A 41 3.75 3.40 -13.25
CA ILE A 41 2.70 3.64 -14.26
C ILE A 41 1.77 4.76 -13.75
N GLY A 42 1.33 4.63 -12.50
CA GLY A 42 0.59 5.60 -11.70
C GLY A 42 0.76 5.27 -10.22
N ASP A 43 0.38 6.19 -9.34
CA ASP A 43 0.55 6.04 -7.88
C ASP A 43 -0.74 6.14 -7.06
N ASP A 44 -1.87 6.59 -7.63
CA ASP A 44 -3.13 6.74 -6.89
C ASP A 44 -4.31 6.02 -7.55
N ILE A 45 -4.59 6.29 -8.83
CA ILE A 45 -5.79 5.75 -9.51
C ILE A 45 -5.42 4.69 -10.56
N ALA A 46 -6.20 3.60 -10.60
CA ALA A 46 -6.14 2.60 -11.65
C ALA A 46 -7.55 2.36 -12.23
N TRP A 47 -7.69 2.49 -13.55
CA TRP A 47 -8.86 1.97 -14.27
C TRP A 47 -8.53 0.61 -14.84
N MET A 48 -9.32 -0.38 -14.47
CA MET A 48 -9.05 -1.77 -14.82
C MET A 48 -10.22 -2.40 -15.57
N ARG A 49 -9.90 -3.21 -16.57
CA ARG A 49 -10.89 -3.95 -17.35
C ARG A 49 -10.32 -5.26 -17.85
N PHE A 50 -11.10 -6.33 -17.76
CA PHE A 50 -10.75 -7.59 -18.42
C PHE A 50 -10.80 -7.41 -19.94
N ASN A 51 -9.69 -7.75 -20.59
CA ASN A 51 -9.64 -7.86 -22.04
C ASN A 51 -10.49 -9.07 -22.45
N LYS A 52 -11.51 -8.83 -23.29
CA LYS A 52 -12.49 -9.87 -23.68
C LYS A 52 -11.91 -11.00 -24.52
N GLU A 53 -10.79 -10.76 -25.21
CA GLU A 53 -10.13 -11.72 -26.09
C GLU A 53 -9.11 -12.56 -25.30
N THR A 54 -8.25 -11.92 -24.51
CA THR A 54 -7.15 -12.59 -23.80
C THR A 54 -7.52 -13.06 -22.40
N GLY A 55 -8.61 -12.52 -21.83
CA GLY A 55 -9.03 -12.76 -20.45
C GLY A 55 -8.20 -12.02 -19.40
N GLU A 56 -7.18 -11.25 -19.79
CA GLU A 56 -6.27 -10.58 -18.85
C GLU A 56 -6.91 -9.32 -18.26
N LEU A 57 -6.71 -9.09 -16.96
CA LEU A 57 -7.03 -7.79 -16.37
C LEU A 57 -6.02 -6.76 -16.84
N ARG A 58 -6.46 -5.76 -17.60
CA ARG A 58 -5.63 -4.65 -18.09
C ARG A 58 -5.89 -3.40 -17.27
N ALA A 59 -4.84 -2.65 -16.95
CA ALA A 59 -4.94 -1.40 -16.20
C ALA A 59 -4.29 -0.23 -16.93
N ILE A 60 -4.91 0.94 -16.82
CA ILE A 60 -4.31 2.23 -17.17
C ILE A 60 -4.26 3.14 -15.94
N ASN A 61 -3.32 4.07 -15.95
CA ASN A 61 -3.35 5.24 -15.08
C ASN A 61 -4.13 6.36 -15.81
N PRO A 62 -5.26 6.85 -15.27
CA PRO A 62 -5.99 7.95 -15.91
C PRO A 62 -5.38 9.34 -15.63
N GLU A 63 -4.35 9.43 -14.78
CA GLU A 63 -3.74 10.68 -14.32
C GLU A 63 -2.47 11.04 -15.13
N ALA A 64 -2.20 12.35 -15.26
CA ALA A 64 -1.04 12.88 -15.98
C ALA A 64 0.12 13.34 -15.06
N GLY A 65 -0.06 13.18 -13.74
CA GLY A 65 0.85 13.71 -12.73
C GLY A 65 0.73 12.96 -11.42
N PHE A 66 1.54 13.37 -10.45
CA PHE A 66 1.50 12.87 -9.09
C PHE A 66 1.13 14.00 -8.14
N PHE A 67 0.14 13.75 -7.29
CA PHE A 67 -0.25 14.66 -6.21
C PHE A 67 0.18 14.08 -4.86
N GLY A 68 1.50 13.95 -4.67
CA GLY A 68 2.08 13.21 -3.55
C GLY A 68 2.13 13.99 -2.24
N VAL A 69 2.03 13.27 -1.11
CA VAL A 69 2.24 13.83 0.24
C VAL A 69 3.71 14.23 0.39
N ALA A 70 3.96 15.49 0.77
CA ALA A 70 5.31 16.00 0.92
C ALA A 70 6.00 15.48 2.20
N PRO A 71 5.42 15.64 3.41
CA PRO A 71 6.08 15.24 4.65
C PRO A 71 6.48 13.76 4.68
N GLY A 72 7.73 13.50 5.07
CA GLY A 72 8.35 12.18 5.06
C GLY A 72 8.97 11.77 3.72
N THR A 73 8.76 12.52 2.63
CA THR A 73 9.44 12.30 1.33
C THR A 73 10.85 12.89 1.38
N ASN A 74 11.87 12.07 1.16
CA ASN A 74 13.27 12.51 1.13
C ASN A 74 14.11 11.52 0.30
N MET A 75 15.42 11.76 0.15
CA MET A 75 16.30 10.92 -0.66
C MET A 75 16.47 9.50 -0.10
N LYS A 76 16.15 9.27 1.17
CA LYS A 76 16.15 7.94 1.80
C LYS A 76 14.84 7.18 1.58
N THR A 77 13.70 7.85 1.68
CA THR A 77 12.36 7.22 1.66
C THR A 77 11.77 7.11 0.26
N ASN A 78 12.03 8.10 -0.61
CA ASN A 78 11.57 8.12 -2.00
C ASN A 78 12.43 9.08 -2.86
N PRO A 79 13.65 8.67 -3.24
CA PRO A 79 14.53 9.50 -4.07
C PRO A 79 13.91 9.78 -5.44
N ASN A 80 13.11 8.87 -5.99
CA ASN A 80 12.45 9.08 -7.27
C ASN A 80 11.41 10.20 -7.19
N ALA A 81 10.59 10.26 -6.14
CA ALA A 81 9.66 11.37 -5.93
C ALA A 81 10.39 12.71 -5.76
N MET A 82 11.48 12.74 -4.98
CA MET A 82 12.33 13.93 -4.85
C MET A 82 12.82 14.40 -6.22
N LEU A 83 13.47 13.54 -7.00
CA LEU A 83 13.95 13.88 -8.34
C LEU A 83 12.84 14.32 -9.30
N THR A 84 11.61 13.81 -9.11
CA THR A 84 10.45 14.16 -9.92
C THR A 84 9.93 15.56 -9.60
N CYS A 85 9.90 15.95 -8.33
CA CYS A 85 9.24 17.18 -7.88
C CYS A 85 10.14 18.43 -7.94
N LEU A 86 11.45 18.30 -8.20
CA LEU A 86 12.40 19.43 -8.21
C LEU A 86 12.23 20.44 -9.36
N LYS A 87 11.42 20.16 -10.38
CA LYS A 87 11.19 21.07 -11.52
C LYS A 87 9.75 21.01 -11.99
N ASN A 88 9.22 22.12 -12.53
CA ASN A 88 7.86 22.22 -13.06
C ASN A 88 6.77 21.72 -12.10
N SER A 89 6.96 21.92 -10.80
CA SER A 89 6.06 21.44 -9.75
C SER A 89 5.42 22.59 -9.01
N ILE A 90 4.23 22.33 -8.48
CA ILE A 90 3.56 23.22 -7.54
C ILE A 90 3.59 22.56 -6.18
N PHE A 91 4.11 23.26 -5.17
CA PHE A 91 4.04 22.83 -3.77
C PHE A 91 2.93 23.59 -3.06
N THR A 92 2.20 22.93 -2.16
CA THR A 92 1.07 23.52 -1.44
C THR A 92 1.18 23.21 0.05
N ASN A 93 1.13 24.26 0.88
CA ASN A 93 1.25 24.21 2.34
C ASN A 93 2.57 23.61 2.86
N VAL A 94 3.65 23.78 2.11
CA VAL A 94 5.01 23.43 2.56
C VAL A 94 5.71 24.65 3.16
N GLY A 95 6.81 24.43 3.89
CA GLY A 95 7.70 25.51 4.31
C GLY A 95 8.57 26.02 3.16
N GLU A 96 8.94 27.29 3.23
CA GLU A 96 9.85 27.95 2.26
C GLU A 96 11.18 28.25 2.95
N THR A 97 12.29 27.89 2.34
CA THR A 97 13.64 28.19 2.84
C THR A 97 14.11 29.55 2.31
N SER A 98 14.98 30.24 3.06
CA SER A 98 15.45 31.59 2.71
C SER A 98 16.24 31.69 1.40
N ASP A 99 16.70 30.57 0.86
CA ASP A 99 17.36 30.45 -0.45
C ASP A 99 16.39 30.14 -1.61
N GLY A 100 15.09 30.19 -1.36
CA GLY A 100 14.04 29.96 -2.36
C GLY A 100 13.71 28.49 -2.62
N GLY A 101 14.15 27.59 -1.73
CA GLY A 101 13.80 26.19 -1.72
C GLY A 101 12.53 25.90 -0.90
N PHE A 102 12.33 24.63 -0.57
CA PHE A 102 11.21 24.14 0.22
C PHE A 102 11.69 23.32 1.41
N TYR A 103 10.82 23.18 2.41
CA TYR A 103 11.07 22.33 3.57
C TYR A 103 9.77 21.65 4.02
N TRP A 104 9.89 20.43 4.51
CA TRP A 104 8.87 19.71 5.26
C TRP A 104 9.54 18.75 6.25
N GLU A 105 8.78 18.25 7.22
CA GLU A 105 9.26 17.27 8.18
C GLU A 105 9.75 16.00 7.49
N GLY A 106 10.98 15.57 7.80
CA GLY A 106 11.69 14.49 7.12
C GLY A 106 12.89 14.95 6.29
N LEU A 107 13.08 16.26 6.08
CA LEU A 107 14.24 16.85 5.38
C LEU A 107 15.32 17.38 6.34
N GLU A 108 15.25 17.07 7.64
CA GLU A 108 16.17 17.59 8.66
C GLU A 108 17.65 17.29 8.32
N ASP A 109 17.94 16.08 7.83
CA ASP A 109 19.29 15.63 7.48
C ASP A 109 19.78 16.19 6.12
N GLU A 110 18.86 16.68 5.28
CA GLU A 110 19.15 17.20 3.93
C GLU A 110 19.21 18.74 3.92
N THR A 111 18.75 19.38 4.98
CA THR A 111 18.69 20.85 5.09
C THR A 111 19.94 21.38 5.79
N PRO A 112 20.68 22.33 5.19
CA PRO A 112 21.87 22.90 5.84
C PRO A 112 21.58 23.49 7.23
N PRO A 113 22.48 23.32 8.21
CA PRO A 113 22.33 23.93 9.52
C PRO A 113 22.22 25.46 9.42
N GLY A 114 21.24 26.03 10.09
CA GLY A 114 21.02 27.48 10.11
C GLY A 114 20.18 28.05 8.96
N THR A 115 19.67 27.20 8.05
CA THR A 115 18.68 27.62 7.05
C THR A 115 17.45 28.21 7.75
N GLU A 116 17.10 29.44 7.39
CA GLU A 116 15.88 30.09 7.88
C GLU A 116 14.68 29.57 7.08
N ILE A 117 13.60 29.24 7.78
CA ILE A 117 12.38 28.70 7.17
C ILE A 117 11.18 29.55 7.55
N ILE A 118 10.31 29.80 6.58
CA ILE A 118 8.95 30.32 6.79
C ILE A 118 7.99 29.12 6.70
N SER A 119 7.17 28.91 7.72
CA SER A 119 6.19 27.83 7.76
C SER A 119 5.06 28.07 6.76
N TRP A 120 4.26 27.03 6.52
CA TRP A 120 3.05 27.09 5.70
C TRP A 120 1.99 28.10 6.20
N THR A 121 2.08 28.54 7.46
CA THR A 121 1.23 29.59 8.04
C THR A 121 1.84 30.99 7.96
N GLY A 122 3.03 31.15 7.39
CA GLY A 122 3.75 32.42 7.29
C GLY A 122 4.57 32.80 8.53
N GLU A 123 4.76 31.88 9.48
CA GLU A 123 5.54 32.13 10.70
C GLU A 123 7.00 31.70 10.54
N LYS A 124 7.92 32.36 11.25
CA LYS A 124 9.32 31.89 11.31
C LYS A 124 9.39 30.52 11.97
N TYR A 125 10.10 29.59 11.33
CA TYR A 125 10.37 28.25 11.83
C TYR A 125 11.89 28.04 11.92
N LYS A 126 12.35 27.56 13.08
CA LYS A 126 13.74 27.12 13.25
C LYS A 126 13.76 25.61 13.48
N LEU A 127 14.60 24.91 12.73
CA LEU A 127 14.75 23.47 12.88
C LEU A 127 15.16 23.14 14.32
N GLY A 128 14.50 22.14 14.91
CA GLY A 128 14.87 21.57 16.20
C GLY A 128 14.53 22.41 17.45
N GLU A 129 14.03 23.64 17.31
CA GLU A 129 13.70 24.51 18.46
C GLU A 129 12.41 24.06 19.17
N ASP A 130 11.33 23.83 18.42
CA ASP A 130 10.04 23.38 18.95
C ASP A 130 9.53 22.16 18.17
N LYS A 131 9.55 21.00 18.82
CA LYS A 131 9.10 19.72 18.21
C LYS A 131 7.58 19.62 18.05
N THR A 132 6.82 20.50 18.67
CA THR A 132 5.35 20.54 18.56
C THR A 132 4.90 21.35 17.35
N LYS A 133 5.73 22.29 16.89
CA LYS A 133 5.48 23.06 15.68
C LYS A 133 5.92 22.30 14.44
N LYS A 134 5.13 22.47 13.37
CA LYS A 134 5.40 21.92 12.05
C LYS A 134 5.62 23.06 11.06
N SER A 135 6.67 22.96 10.28
CA SER A 135 6.95 23.88 9.18
C SER A 135 5.94 23.68 8.05
N SER A 136 5.55 22.43 7.78
CA SER A 136 4.59 22.09 6.74
C SER A 136 3.30 21.52 7.32
N HIS A 137 2.19 21.67 6.59
CA HIS A 137 0.96 20.97 6.94
C HIS A 137 1.20 19.43 6.82
N PRO A 138 0.71 18.58 7.75
CA PRO A 138 0.92 17.12 7.68
C PRO A 138 0.40 16.44 6.40
N ASN A 139 -0.54 17.08 5.71
CA ASN A 139 -1.06 16.67 4.39
C ASN A 139 -0.70 17.67 3.28
N SER A 140 0.39 18.42 3.44
CA SER A 140 0.95 19.25 2.36
C SER A 140 1.39 18.38 1.17
N ARG A 141 1.40 18.98 -0.02
CA ARG A 141 1.47 18.23 -1.28
C ARG A 141 2.47 18.85 -2.24
N PHE A 142 3.07 17.98 -3.05
CA PHE A 142 3.67 18.36 -4.32
C PHE A 142 2.76 17.87 -5.46
N CYS A 143 2.59 18.71 -6.48
CA CYS A 143 1.90 18.40 -7.72
C CYS A 143 2.92 18.48 -8.86
N CYS A 144 3.29 17.35 -9.45
CA CYS A 144 4.34 17.28 -10.47
C CYS A 144 3.94 16.41 -11.69
N PRO A 145 4.42 16.72 -12.91
CA PRO A 145 4.10 15.94 -14.10
C PRO A 145 4.72 14.53 -14.06
N ALA A 146 3.93 13.51 -14.42
CA ALA A 146 4.34 12.11 -14.25
C ALA A 146 5.55 11.73 -15.10
N LYS A 147 5.60 12.25 -16.34
CA LYS A 147 6.71 12.07 -17.30
C LYS A 147 8.09 12.52 -16.79
N GLN A 148 8.16 13.28 -15.69
CA GLN A 148 9.43 13.68 -15.10
C GLN A 148 10.03 12.62 -14.18
N CYS A 149 9.25 11.60 -13.81
CA CYS A 149 9.74 10.58 -12.91
C CYS A 149 10.85 9.78 -13.60
N PRO A 150 12.03 9.65 -12.97
CA PRO A 150 13.18 8.99 -13.59
C PRO A 150 12.93 7.50 -13.87
N ILE A 151 11.90 6.92 -13.24
CA ILE A 151 11.49 5.53 -13.41
C ILE A 151 10.09 5.39 -14.01
N ILE A 152 9.57 6.42 -14.70
CA ILE A 152 8.31 6.27 -15.45
C ILE A 152 8.45 5.12 -16.46
N HIS A 153 7.43 4.28 -16.55
CA HIS A 153 7.42 3.13 -17.45
C HIS A 153 6.99 3.55 -18.86
N ASP A 154 7.58 2.98 -19.92
CA ASP A 154 7.30 3.43 -21.31
C ASP A 154 5.83 3.24 -21.72
N LYS A 155 5.16 2.24 -21.14
CA LYS A 155 3.73 1.95 -21.31
C LYS A 155 2.80 2.72 -20.37
N TRP A 156 3.27 3.75 -19.65
CA TRP A 156 2.41 4.48 -18.70
C TRP A 156 1.19 5.15 -19.35
N GLU A 157 1.32 5.53 -20.63
CA GLU A 157 0.27 6.09 -21.49
C GLU A 157 -0.27 5.09 -22.54
N ASP A 158 0.07 3.80 -22.45
CA ASP A 158 -0.41 2.80 -23.42
C ASP A 158 -1.94 2.63 -23.29
N SER A 159 -2.66 2.91 -24.37
CA SER A 159 -4.12 2.86 -24.42
C SER A 159 -4.68 1.44 -24.24
N ASN A 160 -3.88 0.40 -24.48
CA ASN A 160 -4.27 -0.99 -24.23
C ASN A 160 -4.10 -1.38 -22.75
N GLY A 161 -3.41 -0.54 -21.97
CA GLY A 161 -3.06 -0.82 -20.58
C GLY A 161 -2.11 -2.01 -20.40
N VAL A 162 -1.65 -2.16 -19.16
CA VAL A 162 -0.69 -3.19 -18.77
C VAL A 162 -1.39 -4.39 -18.11
N PRO A 163 -0.92 -5.63 -18.34
CA PRO A 163 -1.54 -6.84 -17.79
C PRO A 163 -1.21 -7.02 -16.31
N ILE A 164 -2.23 -7.03 -15.45
CA ILE A 164 -2.08 -7.13 -14.00
C ILE A 164 -1.91 -8.58 -13.57
N SER A 165 -0.80 -8.85 -12.88
CA SER A 165 -0.44 -10.18 -12.37
C SER A 165 -0.81 -10.36 -10.89
N ALA A 166 -0.81 -9.27 -10.12
CA ALA A 166 -1.20 -9.27 -8.71
C ALA A 166 -1.92 -7.99 -8.30
N ILE A 167 -2.84 -8.13 -7.34
CA ILE A 167 -3.52 -7.04 -6.64
C ILE A 167 -3.08 -7.09 -5.17
N ILE A 168 -2.65 -5.95 -4.63
CA ILE A 168 -2.10 -5.86 -3.28
C ILE A 168 -2.95 -4.90 -2.45
N PHE A 169 -3.56 -5.38 -1.37
CA PHE A 169 -4.21 -4.55 -0.36
C PHE A 169 -3.29 -4.36 0.84
N GLY A 170 -3.52 -3.34 1.65
CA GLY A 170 -2.69 -3.09 2.83
C GLY A 170 -3.00 -1.77 3.51
N GLY A 171 -2.59 -1.66 4.77
CA GLY A 171 -2.89 -0.52 5.63
C GLY A 171 -2.00 -0.50 6.86
N ARG A 172 -2.11 0.55 7.67
CA ARG A 172 -1.33 0.70 8.91
C ARG A 172 -1.92 -0.16 10.01
N ARG A 173 -1.31 -1.31 10.29
CA ARG A 173 -1.69 -2.22 11.37
C ARG A 173 -0.52 -2.42 12.33
N PRO A 174 -0.50 -1.78 13.51
CA PRO A 174 0.63 -1.86 14.43
C PRO A 174 0.78 -3.26 15.06
N GLU A 175 -0.28 -4.06 15.11
CA GLU A 175 -0.29 -5.38 15.75
C GLU A 175 -1.01 -6.43 14.88
N GLY A 176 -0.68 -7.70 15.12
CA GLY A 176 -1.46 -8.89 14.74
C GLY A 176 -1.46 -9.30 13.26
N VAL A 177 -1.42 -8.33 12.34
CA VAL A 177 -1.39 -8.59 10.89
C VAL A 177 0.06 -8.80 10.42
N PRO A 178 0.38 -9.95 9.79
CA PRO A 178 1.74 -10.27 9.33
C PRO A 178 2.17 -9.43 8.13
N LEU A 179 3.46 -9.50 7.77
CA LEU A 179 4.06 -8.70 6.68
C LEU A 179 3.33 -8.87 5.34
N VAL A 180 2.98 -10.10 4.98
CA VAL A 180 2.28 -10.43 3.73
C VAL A 180 1.42 -11.69 3.90
N ILE A 181 0.26 -11.67 3.27
CA ILE A 181 -0.71 -12.76 3.16
C ILE A 181 -1.09 -12.88 1.67
N GLU A 182 -1.11 -14.09 1.12
CA GLU A 182 -1.77 -14.38 -0.16
C GLU A 182 -3.16 -14.98 0.10
N SER A 183 -4.17 -14.56 -0.66
CA SER A 183 -5.51 -15.12 -0.54
C SER A 183 -5.59 -16.57 -1.04
N PHE A 184 -6.51 -17.38 -0.49
CA PHE A 184 -6.71 -18.76 -0.96
C PHE A 184 -7.26 -18.85 -2.37
N ASN A 185 -8.14 -17.91 -2.71
CA ASN A 185 -8.84 -17.80 -3.97
C ASN A 185 -9.38 -16.37 -4.11
N TRP A 186 -10.14 -16.13 -5.19
CA TRP A 186 -10.72 -14.82 -5.48
C TRP A 186 -11.67 -14.33 -4.40
N LYS A 187 -12.71 -15.11 -4.03
CA LYS A 187 -13.64 -14.76 -2.93
C LYS A 187 -12.93 -14.40 -1.63
N HIS A 188 -11.94 -15.21 -1.23
CA HIS A 188 -11.15 -14.92 -0.04
C HIS A 188 -10.36 -13.62 -0.19
N GLY A 189 -9.82 -13.31 -1.37
CA GLY A 189 -9.13 -12.06 -1.65
C GLY A 189 -10.05 -10.84 -1.58
N ILE A 190 -11.28 -10.95 -2.11
CA ILE A 190 -12.30 -9.90 -1.99
C ILE A 190 -12.68 -9.71 -0.52
N PHE A 191 -12.76 -10.79 0.27
CA PHE A 191 -12.95 -10.70 1.71
C PHE A 191 -11.76 -10.02 2.44
N LEU A 192 -10.51 -10.32 2.07
CA LEU A 192 -9.34 -9.61 2.60
C LEU A 192 -9.39 -8.11 2.28
N ALA A 193 -9.89 -7.75 1.10
CA ALA A 193 -10.07 -6.37 0.70
C ALA A 193 -11.22 -5.67 1.44
N SER A 194 -12.34 -6.37 1.67
CA SER A 194 -13.52 -5.81 2.36
C SER A 194 -13.33 -5.62 3.85
N GLN A 195 -12.36 -6.31 4.47
CA GLN A 195 -12.01 -6.14 5.89
C GLN A 195 -10.80 -5.22 6.10
N LEU A 196 -10.34 -4.52 5.06
CA LEU A 196 -9.15 -3.70 5.16
C LEU A 196 -9.34 -2.62 6.24
N LYS A 197 -8.38 -2.55 7.17
CA LYS A 197 -8.33 -1.53 8.22
C LYS A 197 -7.00 -0.83 8.21
N SER A 198 -7.00 0.43 8.64
CA SER A 198 -5.78 1.22 8.79
C SER A 198 -5.93 2.22 9.94
N GLU A 199 -4.83 2.50 10.62
CA GLU A 199 -4.71 3.65 11.51
C GLU A 199 -5.08 4.95 10.76
N THR A 200 -5.83 5.83 11.42
CA THR A 200 -6.18 7.18 10.96
C THR A 200 -4.93 7.97 10.56
N THR A 201 -5.00 8.65 9.43
CA THR A 201 -3.94 9.53 8.94
C THR A 201 -4.45 10.95 8.79
N ALA A 202 -3.54 11.93 8.74
CA ALA A 202 -3.88 13.35 8.60
C ALA A 202 -4.45 13.74 7.21
N ALA A 203 -4.74 12.75 6.35
CA ALA A 203 -5.26 13.00 5.01
C ALA A 203 -6.74 13.44 4.99
N ALA A 204 -7.47 13.22 6.08
CA ALA A 204 -8.87 13.60 6.25
C ALA A 204 -9.10 14.16 7.67
N GLU A 205 -10.36 14.45 8.02
CA GLU A 205 -10.75 15.12 9.28
C GLU A 205 -10.56 14.27 10.55
N PHE A 206 -10.11 13.01 10.43
CA PHE A 206 -9.98 12.09 11.55
C PHE A 206 -8.74 12.42 12.41
N THR A 207 -8.95 12.63 13.71
CA THR A 207 -7.90 12.89 14.69
C THR A 207 -7.58 11.66 15.53
N GLY A 208 -6.31 11.44 15.86
CA GLY A 208 -5.85 10.36 16.72
C GLY A 208 -5.20 9.18 15.99
N LYS A 209 -4.92 8.10 16.74
CA LYS A 209 -4.36 6.82 16.29
C LYS A 209 -5.40 5.71 16.42
N GLN A 210 -6.55 5.88 15.75
CA GLN A 210 -7.63 4.89 15.80
C GLN A 210 -7.57 4.01 14.56
N ILE A 211 -7.77 2.70 14.75
CA ILE A 211 -7.91 1.77 13.63
C ILE A 211 -9.31 1.95 13.04
N MET A 212 -9.38 2.29 11.76
CA MET A 212 -10.63 2.43 11.03
C MET A 212 -10.71 1.40 9.90
N HIS A 213 -11.92 0.95 9.62
CA HIS A 213 -12.23 0.24 8.39
C HIS A 213 -12.10 1.19 7.20
N ASP A 214 -11.43 0.73 6.15
CA ASP A 214 -11.28 1.38 4.86
C ASP A 214 -11.24 0.31 3.76
N PRO A 215 -12.37 -0.39 3.54
CA PRO A 215 -12.42 -1.51 2.61
C PRO A 215 -11.96 -1.10 1.22
N PHE A 216 -11.14 -1.95 0.59
CA PHE A 216 -10.50 -1.71 -0.72
C PHE A 216 -9.71 -0.39 -0.83
N ALA A 217 -9.48 0.32 0.30
CA ALA A 217 -8.98 1.69 0.33
C ALA A 217 -9.86 2.71 -0.43
N ILE A 218 -11.17 2.46 -0.48
CA ILE A 218 -12.13 3.31 -1.20
C ILE A 218 -13.22 3.90 -0.31
N ARG A 219 -13.14 3.78 1.03
CA ARG A 219 -14.21 4.30 1.90
C ARG A 219 -14.63 5.74 1.57
N PRO A 220 -13.72 6.70 1.36
CA PRO A 220 -14.11 8.06 0.99
C PRO A 220 -14.45 8.26 -0.50
N PHE A 221 -14.38 7.20 -1.32
CA PHE A 221 -14.41 7.29 -2.79
C PHE A 221 -15.47 6.39 -3.44
N VAL A 222 -16.25 5.63 -2.65
CA VAL A 222 -17.26 4.72 -3.20
C VAL A 222 -18.36 5.51 -3.91
N GLY A 223 -18.53 5.26 -5.21
CA GLY A 223 -19.46 6.01 -6.06
C GLY A 223 -20.91 5.47 -6.09
N TYR A 224 -21.17 4.35 -5.44
CA TYR A 224 -22.48 3.69 -5.35
C TYR A 224 -22.55 2.81 -4.10
N ASN A 225 -23.63 2.02 -3.93
CA ASN A 225 -23.79 1.13 -2.77
C ASN A 225 -22.58 0.20 -2.61
N PHE A 226 -22.01 0.17 -1.40
CA PHE A 226 -20.77 -0.55 -1.13
C PHE A 226 -20.94 -2.09 -1.12
N GLY A 227 -22.09 -2.62 -0.71
CA GLY A 227 -22.40 -4.05 -0.83
C GLY A 227 -22.46 -4.51 -2.28
N HIS A 228 -23.11 -3.71 -3.14
CA HIS A 228 -23.10 -3.92 -4.59
C HIS A 228 -21.69 -3.80 -5.19
N TYR A 229 -20.84 -2.93 -4.65
CA TYR A 229 -19.45 -2.83 -5.07
C TYR A 229 -18.68 -4.11 -4.78
N ILE A 230 -18.84 -4.68 -3.59
CA ILE A 230 -18.24 -5.97 -3.25
C ILE A 230 -18.78 -7.07 -4.18
N GLN A 231 -20.10 -7.09 -4.42
CA GLN A 231 -20.70 -8.08 -5.32
C GLN A 231 -20.17 -7.96 -6.75
N HIS A 232 -19.94 -6.75 -7.25
CA HIS A 232 -19.32 -6.52 -8.56
C HIS A 232 -17.94 -7.16 -8.66
N TRP A 233 -17.12 -7.04 -7.62
CA TRP A 233 -15.81 -7.70 -7.55
C TRP A 233 -15.92 -9.22 -7.49
N LEU A 234 -16.84 -9.76 -6.68
CA LEU A 234 -17.10 -11.20 -6.62
C LEU A 234 -17.51 -11.75 -7.98
N ASP A 235 -18.32 -11.01 -8.73
CA ASP A 235 -18.86 -11.44 -10.01
C ASP A 235 -17.81 -11.64 -11.11
N PHE A 236 -16.60 -11.10 -10.96
CA PHE A 236 -15.53 -11.32 -11.93
C PHE A 236 -15.12 -12.79 -12.08
N GLU A 237 -15.28 -13.62 -11.05
CA GLU A 237 -14.94 -15.05 -11.16
C GLU A 237 -16.00 -15.86 -11.94
N LYS A 238 -17.20 -15.29 -12.17
CA LYS A 238 -18.28 -15.98 -12.89
C LYS A 238 -17.98 -16.18 -14.36
N ASP A 239 -17.15 -15.31 -14.95
CA ASP A 239 -16.68 -15.49 -16.33
C ASP A 239 -15.41 -16.36 -16.33
N PRO A 240 -15.46 -17.61 -16.80
CA PRO A 240 -14.31 -18.51 -16.78
C PRO A 240 -13.18 -18.07 -17.72
N LYS A 241 -13.42 -17.08 -18.60
CA LYS A 241 -12.36 -16.50 -19.44
C LYS A 241 -11.47 -15.54 -18.65
N ASN A 242 -11.94 -15.00 -17.53
CA ASN A 242 -11.17 -14.05 -16.74
C ASN A 242 -9.97 -14.74 -16.08
N LYS A 243 -8.78 -14.27 -16.41
CA LYS A 243 -7.53 -14.62 -15.75
C LYS A 243 -7.38 -13.75 -14.51
N LEU A 244 -7.99 -14.20 -13.42
CA LEU A 244 -8.01 -13.47 -12.15
C LEU A 244 -6.59 -13.34 -11.59
N PRO A 245 -6.09 -12.11 -11.33
CA PRO A 245 -4.82 -11.92 -10.64
C PRO A 245 -4.85 -12.51 -9.22
N LYS A 246 -3.68 -12.92 -8.71
CA LYS A 246 -3.57 -13.28 -7.29
C LYS A 246 -3.77 -12.04 -6.41
N ILE A 247 -4.42 -12.21 -5.27
CA ILE A 247 -4.67 -11.13 -4.31
C ILE A 247 -3.79 -11.33 -3.09
N PHE A 248 -3.16 -10.25 -2.65
CA PHE A 248 -2.30 -10.22 -1.47
C PHE A 248 -2.75 -9.12 -0.51
N HIS A 249 -2.44 -9.29 0.77
CA HIS A 249 -2.58 -8.27 1.79
C HIS A 249 -1.23 -8.07 2.49
N VAL A 250 -0.72 -6.85 2.55
CA VAL A 250 0.57 -6.50 3.16
C VAL A 250 0.41 -5.60 4.37
N ASN A 251 1.38 -5.64 5.28
CA ASN A 251 1.48 -4.73 6.40
C ASN A 251 2.93 -4.30 6.65
N TRP A 252 3.27 -3.07 6.24
CA TRP A 252 4.59 -2.48 6.47
C TRP A 252 4.78 -1.93 7.89
N PHE A 253 3.70 -1.86 8.67
CA PHE A 253 3.58 -0.96 9.81
C PHE A 253 3.47 -1.68 11.15
N ARG A 254 3.74 -2.99 11.18
CA ARG A 254 3.74 -3.77 12.42
C ARG A 254 4.84 -3.29 13.35
N LEU A 255 4.50 -3.10 14.63
CA LEU A 255 5.39 -2.60 15.67
C LEU A 255 5.79 -3.71 16.66
N ASP A 256 6.94 -3.52 17.32
CA ASP A 256 7.33 -4.26 18.52
C ASP A 256 6.76 -3.62 19.80
N GLU A 257 7.03 -4.23 20.97
CA GLU A 257 6.64 -3.70 22.28
C GLU A 257 7.28 -2.34 22.61
N ASN A 258 8.32 -1.94 21.89
CA ASN A 258 9.02 -0.67 22.04
C ASN A 258 8.53 0.37 21.01
N ASN A 259 7.43 0.12 20.30
CA ASN A 259 6.88 0.95 19.23
C ASN A 259 7.84 1.17 18.04
N LYS A 260 8.75 0.23 17.77
CA LYS A 260 9.61 0.23 16.59
C LYS A 260 9.04 -0.66 15.50
N PHE A 261 9.17 -0.25 14.24
CA PHE A 261 8.76 -1.07 13.11
C PHE A 261 9.56 -2.37 13.04
N LEU A 262 8.86 -3.49 12.92
CA LEU A 262 9.47 -4.82 12.72
C LEU A 262 10.02 -5.00 11.30
N TRP A 263 9.58 -4.17 10.36
CA TRP A 263 10.01 -4.19 8.96
C TRP A 263 10.60 -2.84 8.56
N PRO A 264 11.76 -2.78 7.89
CA PRO A 264 12.41 -1.52 7.49
C PRO A 264 11.60 -0.73 6.45
N GLY A 265 10.77 -1.40 5.64
CA GLY A 265 9.92 -0.74 4.65
C GLY A 265 10.68 -0.18 3.44
N TYR A 266 10.08 0.81 2.78
CA TYR A 266 10.67 1.53 1.64
C TYR A 266 11.29 0.59 0.60
N GLY A 267 12.56 0.77 0.25
CA GLY A 267 13.25 -0.02 -0.76
C GLY A 267 13.33 -1.52 -0.44
N ASP A 268 13.29 -1.92 0.84
CA ASP A 268 13.29 -3.33 1.25
C ASP A 268 11.96 -4.03 0.95
N ASN A 269 10.87 -3.28 0.70
CA ASN A 269 9.61 -3.87 0.24
C ASN A 269 9.77 -4.65 -1.08
N ILE A 270 10.86 -4.42 -1.84
CA ILE A 270 11.19 -5.26 -3.00
C ILE A 270 11.30 -6.75 -2.65
N ARG A 271 11.73 -7.10 -1.42
CA ARG A 271 11.85 -8.49 -0.96
C ARG A 271 10.49 -9.18 -0.85
N VAL A 272 9.46 -8.43 -0.50
CA VAL A 272 8.07 -8.92 -0.45
C VAL A 272 7.46 -8.96 -1.85
N LEU A 273 7.77 -7.95 -2.67
CA LEU A 273 7.35 -7.93 -4.07
C LEU A 273 7.95 -9.10 -4.86
N ASP A 274 9.21 -9.47 -4.63
CA ASP A 274 9.83 -10.67 -5.20
C ASP A 274 9.03 -11.92 -4.83
N TRP A 275 8.74 -12.12 -3.55
CA TRP A 275 7.92 -13.25 -3.09
C TRP A 275 6.54 -13.26 -3.78
N ILE A 276 5.87 -12.10 -3.90
CA ILE A 276 4.60 -11.97 -4.63
C ILE A 276 4.75 -12.40 -6.09
N ILE A 277 5.77 -11.93 -6.80
CA ILE A 277 6.00 -12.28 -8.21
C ILE A 277 6.26 -13.78 -8.36
N ARG A 278 7.11 -14.36 -7.51
CA ARG A 278 7.41 -15.79 -7.51
C ARG A 278 6.16 -16.64 -7.21
N ARG A 279 5.27 -16.18 -6.33
CA ARG A 279 3.95 -16.78 -6.11
C ARG A 279 3.05 -16.68 -7.34
N THR A 280 3.07 -15.57 -8.08
CA THR A 280 2.34 -15.48 -9.38
C THR A 280 2.86 -16.43 -10.44
N ASN A 281 4.13 -16.85 -10.34
CA ASN A 281 4.74 -17.87 -11.20
C ASN A 281 4.51 -19.31 -10.73
N GLY A 282 3.80 -19.51 -9.61
CA GLY A 282 3.44 -20.83 -9.11
C GLY A 282 4.51 -21.52 -8.25
N GLU A 283 5.54 -20.78 -7.79
CA GLU A 283 6.56 -21.36 -6.91
C GLU A 283 5.97 -21.79 -5.55
N ASP A 284 6.34 -22.98 -5.07
CA ASP A 284 5.89 -23.53 -3.78
C ASP A 284 6.67 -22.96 -2.59
N ILE A 285 6.42 -21.68 -2.30
CA ILE A 285 7.15 -20.90 -1.28
C ILE A 285 6.22 -20.31 -0.20
N ALA A 286 5.06 -20.93 0.00
CA ALA A 286 4.08 -20.50 0.98
C ALA A 286 3.48 -21.67 1.77
N ASP A 287 3.21 -21.45 3.06
CA ASP A 287 2.52 -22.38 3.95
C ASP A 287 1.07 -21.92 4.17
N VAL A 288 0.17 -22.88 4.32
CA VAL A 288 -1.23 -22.61 4.67
C VAL A 288 -1.32 -22.11 6.11
N SER A 289 -2.06 -21.02 6.32
CA SER A 289 -2.39 -20.50 7.66
C SER A 289 -3.89 -20.21 7.77
N PRO A 290 -4.45 -19.98 8.95
CA PRO A 290 -5.85 -19.59 9.12
C PRO A 290 -6.30 -18.33 8.38
N VAL A 291 -5.37 -17.44 8.02
CA VAL A 291 -5.66 -16.14 7.40
C VAL A 291 -5.33 -16.06 5.91
N GLY A 292 -4.82 -17.14 5.32
CA GLY A 292 -4.32 -17.19 3.94
C GLY A 292 -3.03 -17.99 3.84
N PHE A 293 -2.33 -17.89 2.71
CA PHE A 293 -0.98 -18.41 2.61
C PHE A 293 0.04 -17.39 3.12
N LEU A 294 0.99 -17.85 3.93
CA LEU A 294 2.10 -17.06 4.45
C LEU A 294 3.42 -17.55 3.82
N PRO A 295 4.42 -16.68 3.64
CA PRO A 295 5.75 -17.09 3.22
C PRO A 295 6.30 -18.23 4.09
N LYS A 296 6.83 -19.29 3.44
CA LYS A 296 7.67 -20.28 4.11
C LYS A 296 8.87 -19.57 4.74
N LYS A 297 9.41 -20.13 5.83
CA LYS A 297 10.69 -19.64 6.38
C LYS A 297 11.75 -19.61 5.27
N ASP A 298 12.55 -18.56 5.25
CA ASP A 298 13.63 -18.32 4.26
C ASP A 298 13.16 -18.09 2.79
N SER A 299 11.84 -18.05 2.52
CA SER A 299 11.33 -17.76 1.17
C SER A 299 11.41 -16.28 0.77
N ILE A 300 11.45 -15.38 1.77
CA ILE A 300 11.75 -13.96 1.59
C ILE A 300 13.24 -13.76 1.89
N ASN A 301 13.94 -13.11 0.96
CA ASN A 301 15.35 -12.78 1.16
C ASN A 301 15.51 -11.75 2.28
N LEU A 302 16.10 -12.15 3.42
CA LEU A 302 16.41 -11.28 4.56
C LEU A 302 17.90 -10.90 4.67
N GLN A 303 18.71 -11.20 3.65
CA GLN A 303 20.13 -10.90 3.67
C GLN A 303 20.37 -9.40 3.93
N GLY A 304 21.20 -9.11 4.94
CA GLY A 304 21.53 -7.74 5.36
C GLY A 304 20.50 -7.09 6.29
N LEU A 305 19.43 -7.79 6.67
CA LEU A 305 18.40 -7.27 7.57
C LEU A 305 18.40 -8.00 8.91
N LEU A 306 18.23 -7.23 9.99
CA LEU A 306 17.96 -7.75 11.33
C LEU A 306 16.44 -7.66 11.57
N VAL A 307 15.74 -8.74 11.29
CA VAL A 307 14.27 -8.83 11.40
C VAL A 307 13.91 -10.01 12.28
N ASP A 308 13.05 -9.75 13.28
CA ASP A 308 12.41 -10.81 14.06
C ASP A 308 11.28 -11.43 13.23
N TRP A 309 11.62 -12.47 12.48
CA TRP A 309 10.71 -13.13 11.54
C TRP A 309 9.51 -13.76 12.23
N GLU A 310 9.71 -14.42 13.37
CA GLU A 310 8.65 -15.11 14.10
C GLU A 310 7.59 -14.11 14.55
N LYS A 311 8.03 -13.00 15.12
CA LYS A 311 7.13 -11.94 15.55
C LYS A 311 6.46 -11.23 14.39
N LEU A 312 7.22 -10.89 13.34
CA LEU A 312 6.72 -10.22 12.14
C LEU A 312 5.63 -11.04 11.45
N MET A 313 5.78 -12.36 11.40
CA MET A 313 4.85 -13.28 10.71
C MET A 313 3.81 -13.92 11.63
N SER A 314 3.88 -13.69 12.94
CA SER A 314 2.95 -14.28 13.90
C SER A 314 1.49 -13.88 13.64
N ILE A 315 0.57 -14.80 13.95
CA ILE A 315 -0.87 -14.65 13.83
C ILE A 315 -1.55 -14.98 15.18
N PRO A 316 -1.54 -14.06 16.16
CA PRO A 316 -2.05 -14.35 17.51
C PRO A 316 -3.55 -14.69 17.46
N LYS A 317 -3.94 -15.86 17.99
CA LYS A 317 -5.31 -16.38 17.92
C LYS A 317 -6.33 -15.39 18.49
N ASP A 318 -6.08 -14.87 19.69
CA ASP A 318 -7.00 -13.96 20.37
C ASP A 318 -7.17 -12.64 19.61
N TYR A 319 -6.08 -12.11 19.03
CA TYR A 319 -6.12 -10.94 18.17
C TYR A 319 -7.05 -11.16 16.98
N TRP A 320 -6.84 -12.25 16.24
CA TRP A 320 -7.59 -12.54 15.02
C TRP A 320 -9.04 -12.91 15.31
N MET A 321 -9.34 -13.59 16.42
CA MET A 321 -10.71 -13.85 16.87
C MET A 321 -11.46 -12.56 17.22
N ASN A 322 -10.80 -11.62 17.89
CA ASN A 322 -11.39 -10.31 18.17
C ASN A 322 -11.57 -9.51 16.87
N ASP A 323 -10.55 -9.49 16.01
CA ASP A 323 -10.57 -8.74 14.75
C ASP A 323 -11.66 -9.23 13.80
N ILE A 324 -11.87 -10.55 13.67
CA ILE A 324 -12.92 -11.10 12.79
C ILE A 324 -14.33 -10.90 13.34
N ASN A 325 -14.50 -10.94 14.68
CA ASN A 325 -15.79 -10.65 15.31
C ASN A 325 -16.16 -9.18 15.16
N GLU A 326 -15.20 -8.27 15.37
CA GLU A 326 -15.38 -6.84 15.16
C GLU A 326 -15.65 -6.53 13.68
N THR A 327 -14.90 -7.14 12.76
CA THR A 327 -15.11 -7.00 11.31
C THR A 327 -16.52 -7.43 10.90
N TYR A 328 -16.99 -8.58 11.38
CA TYR A 328 -18.33 -9.04 11.07
C TYR A 328 -19.38 -8.05 11.57
N LYS A 329 -19.26 -7.60 12.82
CA LYS A 329 -20.18 -6.62 13.39
C LYS A 329 -20.19 -5.33 12.57
N TRP A 330 -19.03 -4.80 12.21
CA TRP A 330 -18.94 -3.58 11.42
C TRP A 330 -19.57 -3.75 10.03
N LEU A 331 -19.22 -4.82 9.30
CA LEU A 331 -19.78 -5.08 7.97
C LEU A 331 -21.30 -5.26 8.03
N ASP A 332 -21.81 -6.00 9.01
CA ASP A 332 -23.25 -6.23 9.19
C ASP A 332 -23.97 -4.93 9.57
N ASP A 333 -23.42 -4.14 10.48
CA ASP A 333 -23.97 -2.83 10.87
C ASP A 333 -23.96 -1.83 9.69
N GLN A 334 -22.93 -1.85 8.83
CA GLN A 334 -22.79 -0.91 7.70
C GLN A 334 -23.57 -1.31 6.44
N LEU A 335 -23.71 -2.61 6.17
CA LEU A 335 -24.27 -3.12 4.90
C LEU A 335 -25.60 -3.84 5.08
N GLY A 336 -25.89 -4.38 6.26
CA GLY A 336 -27.12 -5.15 6.51
C GLY A 336 -27.37 -6.21 5.45
N ASP A 337 -28.53 -6.13 4.80
CA ASP A 337 -28.96 -7.07 3.75
C ASP A 337 -28.09 -6.99 2.48
N ASP A 338 -27.38 -5.88 2.24
CA ASP A 338 -26.50 -5.71 1.09
C ASP A 338 -25.13 -6.38 1.27
N LEU A 339 -24.81 -6.92 2.46
CA LEU A 339 -23.57 -7.67 2.68
C LEU A 339 -23.62 -9.00 1.90
N PRO A 340 -22.75 -9.20 0.89
CA PRO A 340 -22.83 -10.40 0.06
C PRO A 340 -22.66 -11.70 0.86
N GLN A 341 -23.46 -12.71 0.54
CA GLN A 341 -23.44 -14.00 1.23
C GLN A 341 -22.06 -14.67 1.18
N ASP A 342 -21.32 -14.51 0.08
CA ASP A 342 -19.95 -15.01 -0.04
C ASP A 342 -19.01 -14.42 1.02
N ILE A 343 -19.17 -13.15 1.40
CA ILE A 343 -18.38 -12.51 2.46
C ILE A 343 -18.76 -13.06 3.83
N ARG A 344 -20.07 -13.25 4.09
CA ARG A 344 -20.55 -13.89 5.33
C ARG A 344 -19.95 -15.30 5.49
N ILE A 345 -19.87 -16.06 4.39
CA ILE A 345 -19.24 -17.39 4.36
C ILE A 345 -17.73 -17.29 4.62
N GLN A 346 -17.00 -16.36 3.99
CA GLN A 346 -15.56 -16.20 4.23
C GLN A 346 -15.25 -15.87 5.70
N ILE A 347 -16.07 -15.03 6.34
CA ILE A 347 -15.97 -14.71 7.77
C ILE A 347 -16.12 -15.98 8.63
N GLN A 348 -17.16 -16.78 8.37
CA GLN A 348 -17.40 -18.01 9.11
C GLN A 348 -16.25 -19.02 8.92
N GLN A 349 -15.78 -19.19 7.69
CA GLN A 349 -14.66 -20.07 7.39
C GLN A 349 -13.36 -19.63 8.08
N GLN A 350 -13.10 -18.32 8.18
CA GLN A 350 -11.93 -17.84 8.92
C GLN A 350 -12.06 -18.11 10.43
N LYS A 351 -13.23 -17.91 11.03
CA LYS A 351 -13.49 -18.24 12.45
C LYS A 351 -13.27 -19.74 12.72
N GLU A 352 -13.69 -20.61 11.82
CA GLU A 352 -13.47 -22.06 11.93
C GLU A 352 -11.97 -22.40 11.90
N ARG A 353 -11.23 -21.84 10.93
CA ARG A 353 -9.78 -22.04 10.84
C ARG A 353 -9.03 -21.52 12.07
N LEU A 354 -9.41 -20.35 12.58
CA LEU A 354 -8.82 -19.77 13.79
C LEU A 354 -9.11 -20.61 15.04
N THR A 355 -10.32 -21.15 15.15
CA THR A 355 -10.71 -22.01 16.28
C THR A 355 -9.87 -23.28 16.34
N GLN A 356 -9.53 -23.84 15.18
CA GLN A 356 -8.70 -25.04 15.01
C GLN A 356 -7.19 -24.80 15.22
N MET A 357 -6.74 -23.53 15.36
CA MET A 357 -5.37 -23.24 15.77
C MET A 357 -5.12 -23.83 17.16
N LYS A 358 -4.06 -24.64 17.28
CA LYS A 358 -3.58 -25.19 18.54
C LYS A 358 -2.93 -24.12 19.40
#